data_AF-A0A2G6UL95-F1
#
_entry.id   AF-A0A2G6UL95-F1
#
_cell.length_a   1.000
_cell.length_b   1.000
_cell.length_c   1.000
_cell.angle_alpha   90.00
_cell.angle_beta   90.00
_cell.angle_gamma   90.00
#
_symmetry.space_group_name_H-M   'P 1'
#
loop_
_entity.id
_entity.type
_entity.pdbx_description
1 polymer ?
#
loop_
_entity_poly.entity_id
_entity_poly.type
_entity_poly.pdbx_seq_one_letter_code
_entity_poly.pdbx_strand_id
1 'polypeptide(L)'
;MDNLNFSAINKKFVFLLMALFYGIVEAQCIAYTGQAMNPGETYCLNGNLTLGNDIMIPQDALLIIEPGGALIVKGVTINGNLEIRDAASVKSEGSILIGVFGSQKNSKVKLGTKAYLSLTGSVSQGDPSFMGTFPGTTSTIEMGTSSVVEICGTFSQQSTTYPFVNYVGAPLGKAYCIAKAQVSGGGTSILSNDSQIIAIAMDTVTGLAPGNASFCGPNATKAMCPALWPAGLPDDKLACGFADEVINEIDDYCTKPAVLGTPDGYTKMGITIQQKTDNWPENIPNGFLALESKTKGFVITRVQHVSQTPQSGDAVAEPKEGMMVYDIQDSCVKLYNGTQWKCIERSCND
;
A
#
# COMPACT_ATOMS: atom_id res chain seq x y z
N MET A 1 -56.18 -29.77 -12.23
CA MET A 1 -55.00 -28.90 -12.12
C MET A 1 -54.71 -28.76 -10.65
N ASP A 2 -53.60 -29.39 -10.28
CA ASP A 2 -52.83 -29.36 -9.04
C ASP A 2 -53.53 -29.48 -7.70
N ASN A 3 -53.30 -30.65 -7.11
CA ASN A 3 -53.77 -31.12 -5.83
C ASN A 3 -52.55 -31.28 -4.90
N LEU A 4 -52.77 -31.04 -3.59
CA LEU A 4 -52.03 -31.58 -2.44
C LEU A 4 -50.67 -30.87 -2.13
N ASN A 5 -50.23 -30.59 -0.91
CA ASN A 5 -50.21 -31.32 0.38
C ASN A 5 -49.42 -30.44 1.39
N PHE A 6 -49.29 -30.63 2.71
CA PHE A 6 -49.77 -31.60 3.71
C PHE A 6 -49.68 -30.83 5.05
N SER A 7 -50.79 -30.71 5.77
CA SER A 7 -50.78 -30.43 7.20
C SER A 7 -50.51 -31.74 7.95
N ALA A 8 -49.78 -31.63 9.05
CA ALA A 8 -49.47 -32.66 10.06
C ALA A 8 -48.25 -33.55 9.78
N ILE A 9 -47.19 -33.34 10.57
CA ILE A 9 -46.57 -34.37 11.42
C ILE A 9 -45.92 -33.63 12.61
N ASN A 10 -46.60 -33.71 13.76
CA ASN A 10 -46.01 -33.44 15.07
C ASN A 10 -45.49 -34.78 15.60
N LYS A 11 -44.18 -34.97 15.67
CA LYS A 11 -43.54 -35.97 16.54
C LYS A 11 -42.03 -35.76 16.58
N LYS A 12 -41.55 -35.33 17.74
CA LYS A 12 -40.22 -35.63 18.33
C LYS A 12 -39.08 -35.84 17.33
N PHE A 13 -38.41 -34.76 16.95
CA PHE A 13 -37.01 -34.83 16.56
C PHE A 13 -36.22 -33.86 17.44
N VAL A 14 -35.53 -34.44 18.41
CA VAL A 14 -34.43 -33.81 19.13
C VAL A 14 -33.40 -33.49 18.05
N PHE A 15 -33.28 -32.21 17.68
CA PHE A 15 -32.21 -31.72 16.85
C PHE A 15 -30.92 -31.88 17.65
N LEU A 16 -30.20 -32.97 17.38
CA LEU A 16 -28.80 -33.11 17.75
C LEU A 16 -28.04 -32.06 16.93
N LEU A 17 -27.82 -30.89 17.53
CA LEU A 17 -26.95 -29.86 16.98
C LEU A 17 -25.51 -30.40 17.08
N MET A 18 -25.09 -31.22 16.11
CA MET A 18 -23.67 -31.44 15.85
C MET A 18 -23.11 -30.12 15.34
N ALA A 19 -22.72 -29.26 16.29
CA ALA A 19 -21.73 -28.23 16.03
C ALA A 19 -20.43 -28.95 15.65
N LEU A 20 -20.26 -29.18 14.35
CA LEU A 20 -18.94 -29.36 13.76
C LEU A 20 -18.19 -28.06 14.04
N PHE A 21 -17.49 -28.04 15.17
CA PHE A 21 -16.35 -27.16 15.36
C PHE A 21 -15.36 -27.53 14.27
N TYR A 22 -15.44 -26.87 13.12
CA TYR A 22 -14.26 -26.64 12.31
C TYR A 22 -13.32 -25.86 13.22
N GLY A 23 -12.44 -26.59 13.90
CA GLY A 23 -11.25 -26.01 14.50
C GLY A 23 -10.51 -25.36 13.35
N ILE A 24 -10.68 -24.04 13.22
CA ILE A 24 -9.73 -23.19 12.52
C ILE A 24 -8.47 -23.38 13.34
N VAL A 25 -7.58 -24.24 12.88
CA VAL A 25 -6.20 -24.22 13.37
C VAL A 25 -5.69 -22.88 12.88
N GLU A 26 -5.79 -21.84 13.72
CA GLU A 26 -4.96 -20.67 13.54
C GLU A 26 -3.55 -21.22 13.41
N ALA A 27 -2.91 -21.02 12.26
CA ALA A 27 -1.52 -21.38 12.09
C ALA A 27 -0.76 -20.65 13.21
N GLN A 28 -0.34 -21.41 14.21
CA GLN A 28 0.23 -20.87 15.44
C GLN A 28 1.50 -20.13 15.03
N CYS A 29 1.51 -18.81 15.19
CA CYS A 29 2.66 -18.04 14.78
C CYS A 29 3.77 -18.16 15.82
N ILE A 30 4.89 -18.78 15.44
CA ILE A 30 6.06 -18.98 16.30
C ILE A 30 6.81 -17.66 16.36
N ALA A 31 7.09 -17.14 17.57
CA ALA A 31 7.84 -15.89 17.71
C ALA A 31 9.22 -16.00 17.04
N TYR A 32 9.52 -15.08 16.12
CA TYR A 32 10.81 -15.02 15.46
C TYR A 32 11.81 -14.21 16.28
N THR A 33 12.87 -14.86 16.74
CA THR A 33 13.95 -14.27 17.54
C THR A 33 15.34 -14.45 16.91
N GLY A 34 15.38 -14.89 15.65
CA GLY A 34 16.61 -15.20 14.92
C GLY A 34 16.97 -16.69 14.89
N GLN A 35 16.09 -17.57 15.38
CA GLN A 35 16.27 -19.03 15.25
C GLN A 35 16.15 -19.51 13.80
N ALA A 36 16.67 -20.70 13.51
CA ALA A 36 16.42 -21.39 12.25
C ALA A 36 14.92 -21.70 12.10
N MET A 37 14.40 -21.56 10.88
CA MET A 37 13.00 -21.84 10.55
C MET A 37 12.86 -23.26 10.00
N ASN A 38 11.76 -23.95 10.33
CA ASN A 38 11.44 -25.25 9.76
C ASN A 38 10.42 -25.13 8.61
N PRO A 39 10.47 -26.02 7.60
CA PRO A 39 9.46 -26.09 6.54
C PRO A 39 8.03 -26.25 7.09
N GLY A 40 7.07 -25.54 6.50
CA GLY A 40 5.65 -25.63 6.86
C GLY A 40 5.25 -24.85 8.12
N GLU A 41 6.20 -24.27 8.84
CA GLU A 41 5.93 -23.45 10.02
C GLU A 41 5.84 -21.96 9.68
N THR A 42 5.03 -21.23 10.45
CA THR A 42 4.87 -19.79 10.35
C THR A 42 5.57 -19.11 11.53
N TYR A 43 6.39 -18.12 11.24
CA TYR A 43 7.15 -17.32 12.19
C TYR A 43 6.71 -15.85 12.15
N CYS A 44 6.55 -15.20 13.30
CA CYS A 44 6.18 -13.78 13.40
C CYS A 44 7.22 -12.99 14.18
N LEU A 45 7.77 -11.95 13.58
CA LEU A 45 8.54 -10.93 14.28
C LEU A 45 7.60 -9.81 14.75
N ASN A 46 7.50 -9.63 16.07
CA ASN A 46 6.85 -8.48 16.69
C ASN A 46 7.91 -7.44 17.08
N GLY A 47 7.83 -6.24 16.52
CA GLY A 47 8.78 -5.16 16.79
C GLY A 47 10.07 -5.29 15.98
N ASN A 48 11.20 -4.90 16.59
CA ASN A 48 12.46 -4.73 15.88
C ASN A 48 13.48 -5.82 16.25
N LEU A 49 14.17 -6.36 15.24
CA LEU A 49 15.22 -7.35 15.40
C LEU A 49 16.38 -7.07 14.44
N THR A 50 17.61 -7.13 14.96
CA THR A 50 18.83 -7.02 14.17
C THR A 50 19.67 -8.27 14.36
N LEU A 51 20.03 -8.91 13.25
CA LEU A 51 20.84 -10.12 13.22
C LEU A 51 22.12 -9.86 12.44
N GLY A 52 23.26 -10.26 13.01
CA GLY A 52 24.58 -10.13 12.39
C GLY A 52 24.90 -11.19 11.33
N ASN A 53 23.93 -12.03 10.95
CA ASN A 53 24.09 -13.16 10.04
C ASN A 53 23.04 -13.16 8.93
N ASP A 54 23.26 -14.01 7.93
CA ASP A 54 22.25 -14.32 6.92
C ASP A 54 21.12 -15.17 7.52
N ILE A 55 19.92 -15.05 6.95
CA ILE A 55 18.77 -15.89 7.29
C ILE A 55 18.29 -16.67 6.08
N MET A 56 17.65 -17.82 6.33
CA MET A 56 17.02 -18.64 5.30
C MET A 56 15.58 -18.95 5.69
N ILE A 57 14.64 -18.62 4.80
CA ILE A 57 13.25 -19.04 4.85
C ILE A 57 13.14 -20.30 3.97
N PRO A 58 13.06 -21.52 4.53
CA PRO A 58 13.02 -22.74 3.74
C PRO A 58 11.69 -22.85 2.97
N GLN A 59 11.63 -23.79 2.02
CA GLN A 59 10.40 -24.06 1.27
C GLN A 59 9.24 -24.36 2.22
N ASP A 60 8.05 -23.92 1.83
CA ASP A 60 6.80 -24.06 2.59
C ASP A 60 6.75 -23.34 3.96
N ALA A 61 7.84 -22.69 4.41
CA ALA A 61 7.81 -21.83 5.60
C ALA A 61 7.35 -20.40 5.28
N LEU A 62 6.84 -19.70 6.29
CA LEU A 62 6.43 -18.29 6.21
C LEU A 62 7.06 -17.48 7.34
N LEU A 63 7.78 -16.42 7.00
CA LEU A 63 8.19 -15.38 7.96
C LEU A 63 7.32 -14.14 7.77
N ILE A 64 6.71 -13.66 8.85
CA ILE A 64 5.89 -12.46 8.89
C ILE A 64 6.61 -11.41 9.74
N ILE A 65 6.82 -10.22 9.19
CA ILE A 65 7.18 -9.03 9.96
C ILE A 65 5.88 -8.28 10.24
N GLU A 66 5.50 -8.21 11.51
CA GLU A 66 4.25 -7.58 11.94
C GLU A 66 4.26 -6.06 11.70
N PRO A 67 3.08 -5.41 11.59
CA PRO A 67 2.99 -4.00 11.24
C PRO A 67 3.91 -3.09 12.07
N GLY A 68 4.65 -2.22 11.41
CA GLY A 68 5.64 -1.33 12.04
C GLY A 68 6.91 -2.02 12.56
N GLY A 69 7.04 -3.34 12.44
CA GLY A 69 8.24 -4.09 12.80
C GLY A 69 9.40 -3.86 11.84
N ALA A 70 10.63 -4.05 12.31
CA ALA A 70 11.84 -3.88 11.51
C ALA A 70 12.80 -5.06 11.68
N LEU A 71 13.14 -5.72 10.58
CA LEU A 71 14.16 -6.77 10.55
C LEU A 71 15.40 -6.26 9.82
N ILE A 72 16.57 -6.32 10.47
CA ILE A 72 17.87 -5.99 9.88
C ILE A 72 18.73 -7.25 9.86
N VAL A 73 19.28 -7.63 8.71
CA VAL A 73 20.03 -8.88 8.48
C VAL A 73 21.19 -8.66 7.52
N LYS A 74 22.14 -9.61 7.46
CA LYS A 74 23.24 -9.55 6.47
C LYS A 74 22.84 -9.98 5.06
N GLY A 75 21.88 -10.88 4.95
CA GLY A 75 21.42 -11.46 3.69
C GLY A 75 20.21 -12.33 3.91
N VAL A 76 19.45 -12.60 2.85
CA VAL A 76 18.21 -13.40 2.94
C VAL A 76 18.12 -14.38 1.79
N THR A 77 17.96 -15.67 2.10
CA THR A 77 17.54 -16.68 1.11
C THR A 77 16.08 -17.04 1.35
N ILE A 78 15.23 -16.83 0.35
CA ILE A 78 13.77 -16.96 0.44
C ILE A 78 13.30 -18.08 -0.48
N ASN A 79 13.29 -19.30 0.04
CA ASN A 79 12.75 -20.48 -0.65
C ASN A 79 11.28 -20.72 -0.31
N GLY A 80 10.80 -20.19 0.81
CA GLY A 80 9.39 -20.12 1.19
C GLY A 80 8.82 -18.72 0.96
N ASN A 81 8.17 -18.15 1.99
CA ASN A 81 7.49 -16.87 1.89
C ASN A 81 7.96 -15.89 2.97
N LEU A 82 8.13 -14.63 2.58
CA LEU A 82 8.33 -13.48 3.46
C LEU A 82 7.15 -12.52 3.29
N GLU A 83 6.47 -12.17 4.38
CA GLU A 83 5.43 -11.16 4.42
C GLU A 83 5.89 -10.00 5.30
N ILE A 84 6.06 -8.81 4.71
CA ILE A 84 6.37 -7.56 5.38
C ILE A 84 5.07 -6.78 5.46
N ARG A 85 4.40 -6.77 6.62
CA ARG A 85 3.07 -6.15 6.76
C ARG A 85 3.14 -4.62 6.73
N ASP A 86 1.98 -3.98 6.82
CA ASP A 86 1.84 -2.52 6.68
C ASP A 86 2.82 -1.75 7.57
N ALA A 87 3.49 -0.75 6.98
CA ALA A 87 4.53 0.05 7.62
C ALA A 87 5.73 -0.73 8.21
N ALA A 88 5.83 -2.04 7.98
CA ALA A 88 6.94 -2.85 8.43
C ALA A 88 8.11 -2.80 7.42
N SER A 89 9.28 -3.25 7.86
CA SER A 89 10.50 -3.14 7.06
C SER A 89 11.44 -4.34 7.19
N VAL A 90 12.15 -4.60 6.09
CA VAL A 90 13.32 -5.47 6.07
C VAL A 90 14.47 -4.71 5.44
N LYS A 91 15.59 -4.58 6.17
CA LYS A 91 16.86 -4.06 5.66
C LYS A 91 17.88 -5.19 5.58
N SER A 92 18.48 -5.38 4.40
CA SER A 92 19.55 -6.36 4.18
C SER A 92 20.86 -5.66 3.85
N GLU A 93 21.92 -5.95 4.61
CA GLU A 93 23.26 -5.42 4.33
C GLU A 93 23.98 -6.17 3.19
N GLY A 94 23.30 -7.11 2.55
CA GLY A 94 23.79 -7.93 1.47
C GLY A 94 22.66 -8.40 0.55
N SER A 95 22.93 -9.45 -0.22
CA SER A 95 22.04 -9.89 -1.30
C SER A 95 20.84 -10.69 -0.80
N ILE A 96 19.78 -10.69 -1.61
CA ILE A 96 18.58 -11.50 -1.41
C ILE A 96 18.39 -12.43 -2.61
N LEU A 97 18.19 -13.71 -2.34
CA LEU A 97 17.82 -14.73 -3.32
C LEU A 97 16.36 -15.14 -3.10
N ILE A 98 15.53 -15.09 -4.13
CA ILE A 98 14.11 -15.42 -4.06
C ILE A 98 13.81 -16.58 -5.00
N GLY A 99 13.38 -17.71 -4.44
CA GLY A 99 13.08 -18.92 -5.18
C GLY A 99 14.29 -19.77 -5.54
N VAL A 100 13.99 -21.01 -5.92
CA VAL A 100 14.98 -22.02 -6.32
C VAL A 100 14.64 -22.52 -7.71
N PHE A 101 15.61 -22.50 -8.62
CA PHE A 101 15.43 -22.93 -10.00
C PHE A 101 14.93 -24.38 -10.08
N GLY A 102 13.82 -24.59 -10.80
CA GLY A 102 13.22 -25.91 -11.01
C GLY A 102 12.71 -26.63 -9.77
N SER A 103 12.53 -25.92 -8.66
CA SER A 103 12.03 -26.52 -7.41
C SER A 103 10.56 -26.92 -7.44
N GLN A 104 9.77 -26.41 -8.39
CA GLN A 104 8.32 -26.61 -8.44
C GLN A 104 7.60 -26.16 -7.16
N LYS A 105 8.20 -25.23 -6.42
CA LYS A 105 7.66 -24.64 -5.20
C LYS A 105 7.58 -23.14 -5.34
N ASN A 106 6.46 -22.56 -4.91
CA ASN A 106 6.30 -21.12 -4.91
C ASN A 106 7.20 -20.49 -3.85
N SER A 107 7.72 -19.32 -4.16
CA SER A 107 8.36 -18.45 -3.18
C SER A 107 7.87 -17.03 -3.35
N LYS A 108 7.80 -16.27 -2.27
CA LYS A 108 7.25 -14.92 -2.36
C LYS A 108 7.86 -13.98 -1.35
N VAL A 109 8.07 -12.74 -1.77
CA VAL A 109 8.16 -11.58 -0.87
C VAL A 109 6.92 -10.73 -1.06
N LYS A 110 6.14 -10.52 -0.01
CA LYS A 110 4.93 -9.68 -0.05
C LYS A 110 5.12 -8.46 0.84
N LEU A 111 4.88 -7.28 0.30
CA LEU A 111 4.93 -6.01 1.01
C LEU A 111 3.51 -5.47 1.18
N GLY A 112 3.18 -5.11 2.41
CA GLY A 112 1.97 -4.39 2.77
C GLY A 112 2.01 -2.91 2.34
N THR A 113 1.02 -2.15 2.79
CA THR A 113 0.93 -0.72 2.53
C THR A 113 2.05 0.01 3.27
N LYS A 114 2.82 0.86 2.57
CA LYS A 114 3.98 1.58 3.14
C LYS A 114 5.05 0.66 3.76
N ALA A 115 5.06 -0.61 3.40
CA ALA A 115 6.14 -1.51 3.78
C ALA A 115 7.36 -1.28 2.87
N TYR A 116 8.56 -1.58 3.35
CA TYR A 116 9.73 -1.56 2.47
C TYR A 116 10.71 -2.70 2.66
N LEU A 117 11.38 -2.99 1.56
CA LEU A 117 12.56 -3.83 1.48
C LEU A 117 13.71 -2.96 0.96
N SER A 118 14.74 -2.74 1.76
CA SER A 118 15.93 -2.00 1.32
C SER A 118 17.15 -2.90 1.45
N LEU A 119 17.98 -2.97 0.41
CA LEU A 119 19.17 -3.80 0.43
C LEU A 119 20.37 -3.09 -0.19
N THR A 120 21.53 -3.24 0.45
CA THR A 120 22.82 -2.78 -0.09
C THR A 120 23.44 -3.79 -1.06
N GLY A 121 22.87 -4.99 -1.17
CA GLY A 121 23.29 -6.04 -2.11
C GLY A 121 22.35 -6.22 -3.32
N SER A 122 22.50 -7.36 -3.99
CA SER A 122 21.73 -7.71 -5.20
C SER A 122 20.41 -8.42 -4.88
N VAL A 123 19.42 -8.31 -5.77
CA VAL A 123 18.26 -9.22 -5.82
C VAL A 123 18.44 -10.18 -6.97
N SER A 124 18.32 -11.48 -6.69
CA SER A 124 18.32 -12.54 -7.69
C SER A 124 17.08 -13.40 -7.57
N GLN A 125 16.41 -13.64 -8.69
CA GLN A 125 15.31 -14.58 -8.79
C GLN A 125 15.82 -15.95 -9.25
N GLY A 126 15.49 -17.02 -8.51
CA GLY A 126 15.53 -18.38 -9.04
C GLY A 126 14.16 -18.75 -9.61
N ASP A 127 14.09 -19.29 -10.84
CA ASP A 127 12.83 -19.62 -11.49
C ASP A 127 12.33 -21.05 -11.15
N PRO A 128 11.40 -21.25 -10.20
CA PRO A 128 10.87 -22.56 -9.84
C PRO A 128 10.17 -23.30 -10.97
N SER A 129 9.68 -22.58 -11.99
CA SER A 129 8.99 -23.18 -13.15
C SER A 129 9.93 -23.88 -14.12
N PHE A 130 11.26 -23.76 -13.94
CA PHE A 130 12.27 -24.27 -14.87
C PHE A 130 12.02 -23.75 -16.30
N MET A 131 12.02 -22.42 -16.46
CA MET A 131 11.75 -21.74 -17.72
C MET A 131 10.39 -22.12 -18.34
N GLY A 132 9.38 -22.34 -17.50
CA GLY A 132 8.03 -22.72 -17.91
C GLY A 132 7.79 -24.21 -18.13
N THR A 133 8.78 -25.09 -17.90
CA THR A 133 8.59 -26.55 -18.01
C THR A 133 7.59 -27.07 -16.99
N PHE A 134 7.53 -26.45 -15.80
CA PHE A 134 6.57 -26.74 -14.73
C PHE A 134 5.67 -25.51 -14.49
N PRO A 135 4.58 -25.34 -15.26
CA PRO A 135 3.71 -24.18 -15.13
C PRO A 135 3.01 -24.14 -13.77
N GLY A 136 2.66 -22.94 -13.31
CA GLY A 136 1.92 -22.71 -12.06
C GLY A 136 2.78 -22.55 -10.80
N THR A 137 4.11 -22.58 -10.93
CA THR A 137 5.04 -22.30 -9.83
C THR A 137 5.85 -21.04 -10.14
N THR A 138 5.97 -20.15 -9.17
CA THR A 138 6.53 -18.80 -9.36
C THR A 138 7.32 -18.35 -8.14
N SER A 139 8.34 -17.51 -8.38
CA SER A 139 9.03 -16.75 -7.35
C SER A 139 8.80 -15.26 -7.60
N THR A 140 8.10 -14.56 -6.69
CA THR A 140 7.62 -13.20 -6.95
C THR A 140 7.87 -12.22 -5.81
N ILE A 141 7.87 -10.94 -6.16
CA ILE A 141 7.72 -9.81 -5.24
C ILE A 141 6.32 -9.23 -5.47
N GLU A 142 5.47 -9.25 -4.44
CA GLU A 142 4.15 -8.63 -4.42
C GLU A 142 4.23 -7.32 -3.64
N MET A 143 3.88 -6.19 -4.26
CA MET A 143 4.04 -4.85 -3.71
C MET A 143 2.69 -4.19 -3.43
N GLY A 144 2.45 -3.80 -2.17
CA GLY A 144 1.27 -3.06 -1.72
C GLY A 144 1.34 -1.56 -2.02
N THR A 145 0.29 -0.82 -1.66
CA THR A 145 0.21 0.62 -1.90
C THR A 145 1.31 1.38 -1.16
N SER A 146 1.99 2.28 -1.86
CA SER A 146 3.11 3.09 -1.36
C SER A 146 4.27 2.26 -0.78
N SER A 147 4.38 0.98 -1.15
CA SER A 147 5.51 0.14 -0.75
C SER A 147 6.73 0.42 -1.63
N VAL A 148 7.91 0.15 -1.08
CA VAL A 148 9.19 0.42 -1.73
C VAL A 148 10.10 -0.79 -1.67
N VAL A 149 10.68 -1.15 -2.80
CA VAL A 149 11.82 -2.07 -2.90
C VAL A 149 12.99 -1.27 -3.43
N GLU A 150 14.02 -1.08 -2.62
CA GLU A 150 15.24 -0.35 -2.99
C GLU A 150 16.43 -1.32 -3.05
N ILE A 151 17.07 -1.38 -4.21
CA ILE A 151 18.13 -2.34 -4.53
C ILE A 151 19.40 -1.57 -4.87
N CYS A 152 20.39 -1.66 -4.01
CA CYS A 152 21.70 -1.05 -4.20
C CYS A 152 22.78 -1.98 -4.80
N GLY A 153 22.38 -3.16 -5.26
CA GLY A 153 23.17 -4.05 -6.09
C GLY A 153 22.47 -4.36 -7.41
N THR A 154 22.85 -5.47 -8.04
CA THR A 154 22.24 -5.90 -9.31
C THR A 154 20.83 -6.43 -9.10
N PHE A 155 19.95 -6.23 -10.07
CA PHE A 155 18.66 -6.92 -10.15
C PHE A 155 18.73 -7.99 -11.24
N SER A 156 18.44 -9.24 -10.93
CA SER A 156 18.44 -10.33 -11.92
C SER A 156 17.15 -11.14 -11.87
N GLN A 157 16.41 -11.13 -12.98
CA GLN A 157 15.23 -11.95 -13.20
C GLN A 157 15.56 -13.14 -14.11
N GLN A 158 15.26 -14.36 -13.66
CA GLN A 158 15.46 -15.58 -14.45
C GLN A 158 14.19 -15.96 -15.23
N SER A 159 13.00 -15.72 -14.68
CA SER A 159 11.74 -16.12 -15.30
C SER A 159 11.50 -15.39 -16.63
N THR A 160 11.08 -16.14 -17.63
CA THR A 160 10.63 -15.61 -18.93
C THR A 160 9.13 -15.80 -19.18
N THR A 161 8.44 -16.49 -18.26
CA THR A 161 7.06 -16.95 -18.42
C THR A 161 6.07 -16.26 -17.49
N TYR A 162 6.55 -15.55 -16.47
CA TYR A 162 5.73 -14.76 -15.55
C TYR A 162 6.51 -13.53 -15.04
N PRO A 163 5.81 -12.43 -14.70
CA PRO A 163 6.42 -11.25 -14.12
C PRO A 163 6.98 -11.50 -12.73
N PHE A 164 8.16 -10.96 -12.44
CA PHE A 164 8.79 -11.09 -11.12
C PHE A 164 8.16 -10.12 -10.10
N VAL A 165 7.77 -8.93 -10.52
CA VAL A 165 7.19 -7.90 -9.65
C VAL A 165 5.71 -7.71 -9.97
N ASN A 166 4.85 -7.84 -8.97
CA ASN A 166 3.40 -7.73 -9.09
C ASN A 166 2.86 -6.71 -8.11
N TYR A 167 1.85 -5.94 -8.52
CA TYR A 167 1.15 -5.03 -7.63
C TYR A 167 -0.06 -5.74 -6.98
N VAL A 168 -0.25 -5.53 -5.67
CA VAL A 168 -1.36 -6.12 -4.90
C VAL A 168 -2.06 -5.11 -3.99
N GLY A 169 -1.79 -3.81 -4.17
CA GLY A 169 -2.38 -2.74 -3.38
C GLY A 169 -3.73 -2.25 -3.89
N ALA A 170 -4.17 -1.09 -3.39
CA ALA A 170 -5.40 -0.43 -3.81
C ALA A 170 -5.36 0.01 -5.29
N PRO A 171 -6.50 0.05 -6.02
CA PRO A 171 -6.56 0.29 -7.48
C PRO A 171 -5.98 1.61 -8.01
N LEU A 172 -5.75 2.60 -7.14
CA LEU A 172 -5.15 3.90 -7.51
C LEU A 172 -3.83 4.17 -6.79
N GLY A 173 -3.34 3.20 -6.01
CA GLY A 173 -2.04 3.29 -5.37
C GLY A 173 -0.89 3.09 -6.37
N LYS A 174 0.32 3.29 -5.89
CA LYS A 174 1.56 3.02 -6.64
C LYS A 174 2.55 2.31 -5.74
N ALA A 175 3.50 1.58 -6.30
CA ALA A 175 4.62 1.03 -5.55
C ALA A 175 5.93 1.26 -6.33
N TYR A 176 7.04 1.41 -5.63
CA TYR A 176 8.33 1.77 -6.24
C TYR A 176 9.31 0.61 -6.17
N CYS A 177 9.71 0.10 -7.33
CA CYS A 177 10.79 -0.87 -7.48
C CYS A 177 12.01 -0.15 -8.07
N ILE A 178 13.01 0.11 -7.22
CA ILE A 178 14.15 0.97 -7.53
C ILE A 178 15.41 0.10 -7.56
N ALA A 179 16.07 0.05 -8.72
CA ALA A 179 17.36 -0.61 -8.90
C ALA A 179 18.44 0.42 -9.24
N LYS A 180 19.48 0.46 -8.40
CA LYS A 180 20.57 1.44 -8.50
C LYS A 180 21.80 0.92 -9.24
N ALA A 181 21.91 -0.38 -9.48
CA ALA A 181 22.92 -0.98 -10.36
C ALA A 181 22.27 -1.73 -11.54
N GLN A 182 23.08 -2.49 -12.29
CA GLN A 182 22.64 -3.18 -13.50
C GLN A 182 21.40 -4.05 -13.25
N VAL A 183 20.44 -3.94 -14.16
CA VAL A 183 19.22 -4.73 -14.21
C VAL A 183 19.32 -5.72 -15.36
N SER A 184 19.09 -7.00 -15.10
CA SER A 184 19.13 -8.06 -16.11
C SER A 184 17.95 -9.01 -16.06
N GLY A 185 17.60 -9.56 -17.23
CA GLY A 185 16.59 -10.58 -17.40
C GLY A 185 17.03 -11.72 -18.33
N GLY A 186 16.20 -12.76 -18.44
CA GLY A 186 16.42 -13.94 -19.29
C GLY A 186 16.18 -13.73 -20.79
N GLY A 187 16.14 -12.50 -21.29
CA GLY A 187 15.98 -12.14 -22.70
C GLY A 187 14.56 -11.75 -23.08
N THR A 188 13.57 -12.60 -22.78
CA THR A 188 12.13 -12.31 -22.97
C THR A 188 11.41 -12.05 -21.64
N SER A 189 12.18 -11.83 -20.57
CA SER A 189 11.63 -11.53 -19.25
C SER A 189 10.83 -10.22 -19.28
N ILE A 190 9.71 -10.23 -18.56
CA ILE A 190 8.88 -9.06 -18.30
C ILE A 190 8.96 -8.77 -16.80
N LEU A 191 9.25 -7.53 -16.42
CA LEU A 191 9.34 -7.13 -15.02
C LEU A 191 7.97 -7.19 -14.34
N SER A 192 6.99 -6.47 -14.89
CA SER A 192 5.63 -6.40 -14.36
C SER A 192 4.57 -6.26 -15.45
N ASN A 193 3.37 -6.76 -15.16
CA ASN A 193 2.18 -6.58 -15.98
C ASN A 193 1.25 -5.46 -15.48
N ASP A 194 1.68 -4.68 -14.48
CA ASP A 194 0.86 -3.67 -13.80
C ASP A 194 1.50 -2.27 -13.86
N SER A 195 0.71 -1.25 -14.27
CA SER A 195 1.16 0.13 -14.38
C SER A 195 1.30 0.86 -13.04
N GLN A 196 0.74 0.29 -11.96
CA GLN A 196 0.90 0.79 -10.59
C GLN A 196 2.30 0.51 -10.03
N ILE A 197 3.06 -0.40 -10.65
CA ILE A 197 4.50 -0.54 -10.39
C ILE A 197 5.24 0.58 -11.11
N ILE A 198 5.89 1.45 -10.34
CA ILE A 198 6.90 2.37 -10.85
C ILE A 198 8.25 1.67 -10.76
N ALA A 199 8.85 1.38 -11.92
CA ALA A 199 10.14 0.75 -12.04
C ALA A 199 11.21 1.79 -12.40
N ILE A 200 12.21 1.98 -11.54
CA ILE A 200 13.30 2.93 -11.75
C ILE A 200 14.61 2.14 -11.89
N ALA A 201 15.24 2.22 -13.05
CA ALA A 201 16.54 1.61 -13.33
C ALA A 201 17.59 2.72 -13.53
N MET A 202 18.37 3.00 -12.48
CA MET A 202 19.40 4.06 -12.47
C MET A 202 20.70 3.65 -13.18
N ASP A 203 20.77 2.41 -13.67
CA ASP A 203 21.86 1.87 -14.48
C ASP A 203 21.30 1.19 -15.74
N THR A 204 22.17 0.49 -16.46
CA THR A 204 21.89 -0.31 -17.64
C THR A 204 20.85 -1.40 -17.39
N VAL A 205 20.04 -1.66 -18.42
CA VAL A 205 19.03 -2.72 -18.46
C VAL A 205 19.34 -3.63 -19.62
N THR A 206 19.43 -4.95 -19.38
CA THR A 206 19.77 -5.95 -20.40
C THR A 206 18.86 -7.17 -20.32
N GLY A 207 18.18 -7.52 -21.42
CA GLY A 207 17.37 -8.75 -21.48
C GLY A 207 16.11 -8.75 -20.60
N LEU A 208 15.65 -7.58 -20.16
CA LEU A 208 14.43 -7.41 -19.37
C LEU A 208 13.57 -6.29 -19.97
N ALA A 209 12.31 -6.59 -20.28
CA ALA A 209 11.33 -5.59 -20.67
C ALA A 209 10.54 -5.12 -19.44
N PRO A 210 10.17 -3.84 -19.34
CA PRO A 210 9.35 -3.35 -18.21
C PRO A 210 7.92 -3.92 -18.20
N GLY A 211 7.41 -4.39 -19.35
CA GLY A 211 6.02 -4.78 -19.51
C GLY A 211 5.09 -3.58 -19.43
N ASN A 212 4.06 -3.65 -18.57
CA ASN A 212 3.12 -2.55 -18.36
C ASN A 212 3.55 -1.62 -17.21
N ALA A 213 4.68 -1.87 -16.54
CA ALA A 213 5.18 -1.01 -15.49
C ALA A 213 5.37 0.44 -15.97
N SER A 214 5.07 1.40 -15.10
CA SER A 214 5.48 2.79 -15.30
C SER A 214 6.99 2.86 -15.16
N PHE A 215 7.72 2.99 -16.27
CA PHE A 215 9.16 2.76 -16.30
C PHE A 215 9.97 4.03 -16.50
N CYS A 216 11.03 4.17 -15.70
CA CYS A 216 12.10 5.13 -15.92
C CYS A 216 13.45 4.43 -15.97
N GLY A 217 14.11 4.51 -17.12
CA GLY A 217 15.43 3.93 -17.36
C GLY A 217 15.63 3.62 -18.85
N PRO A 218 16.75 3.02 -19.25
CA PRO A 218 17.96 2.79 -18.44
C PRO A 218 18.67 4.10 -18.06
N ASN A 219 19.62 4.04 -17.11
CA ASN A 219 20.39 5.19 -16.60
C ASN A 219 19.52 6.34 -16.08
N ALA A 220 18.42 6.00 -15.39
CA ALA A 220 17.46 6.96 -14.88
C ALA A 220 18.10 8.02 -13.97
N THR A 221 17.64 9.25 -14.13
CA THR A 221 17.88 10.38 -13.22
C THR A 221 16.56 11.11 -13.00
N LYS A 222 16.46 11.90 -11.92
CA LYS A 222 15.29 12.73 -11.63
C LYS A 222 14.90 13.64 -12.79
N ALA A 223 15.89 14.19 -13.49
CA ALA A 223 15.67 15.05 -14.65
C ALA A 223 15.04 14.33 -15.85
N MET A 224 15.32 13.03 -16.03
CA MET A 224 14.81 12.24 -17.16
C MET A 224 13.33 11.89 -17.02
N CYS A 225 12.84 11.70 -15.80
CA CYS A 225 11.48 11.22 -15.54
C CYS A 225 10.88 11.85 -14.27
N PRO A 226 10.77 13.19 -14.21
CA PRO A 226 10.36 13.90 -12.98
C PRO A 226 8.98 13.49 -12.47
N ALA A 227 8.08 13.03 -13.34
CA ALA A 227 6.74 12.58 -12.97
C ALA A 227 6.70 11.17 -12.33
N LEU A 228 7.76 10.37 -12.51
CA LEU A 228 7.88 9.02 -11.96
C LEU A 228 8.88 8.95 -10.80
N TRP A 229 9.77 9.94 -10.67
CA TRP A 229 10.79 9.98 -9.65
C TRP A 229 10.18 10.32 -8.28
N PRO A 230 10.28 9.43 -7.26
CA PRO A 230 9.76 9.75 -5.94
C PRO A 230 10.60 10.82 -5.26
N ALA A 231 9.95 11.66 -4.45
CA ALA A 231 10.65 12.47 -3.46
C ALA A 231 11.40 11.56 -2.47
N GLY A 232 12.50 12.05 -1.88
CA GLY A 232 13.39 11.26 -1.01
C GLY A 232 14.38 10.34 -1.73
N LEU A 233 14.24 10.08 -3.04
CA LEU A 233 15.24 9.30 -3.79
C LEU A 233 16.35 10.23 -4.34
N PRO A 234 17.62 10.07 -3.91
CA PRO A 234 18.74 10.84 -4.46
C PRO A 234 19.09 10.42 -5.89
N ASP A 235 19.62 11.35 -6.68
CA ASP A 235 20.18 11.07 -8.02
C ASP A 235 21.49 10.25 -7.96
N ASP A 236 22.19 10.27 -6.82
CA ASP A 236 23.39 9.46 -6.62
C ASP A 236 23.02 7.99 -6.44
N LYS A 237 23.25 7.18 -7.48
CA LYS A 237 23.01 5.73 -7.46
C LYS A 237 23.91 4.97 -6.47
N LEU A 238 25.00 5.57 -5.98
CA LEU A 238 25.86 4.97 -4.96
C LEU A 238 25.34 5.20 -3.53
N ALA A 239 24.40 6.14 -3.35
CA ALA A 239 23.78 6.40 -2.07
C ALA A 239 22.65 5.38 -1.83
N CYS A 240 22.71 4.66 -0.70
CA CYS A 240 21.82 3.53 -0.39
C CYS A 240 21.03 3.76 0.90
N GLY A 241 19.89 3.07 1.03
CA GLY A 241 19.10 3.07 2.25
C GLY A 241 18.12 4.23 2.35
N PHE A 242 17.57 4.68 1.22
CA PHE A 242 16.60 5.77 1.11
C PHE A 242 15.15 5.28 1.01
N ALA A 243 14.87 3.99 1.13
CA ALA A 243 13.51 3.47 1.06
C ALA A 243 12.56 4.06 2.13
N ASP A 244 13.07 4.33 3.32
CA ASP A 244 12.32 4.99 4.40
C ASP A 244 12.08 6.47 4.09
N GLU A 245 13.08 7.19 3.60
CA GLU A 245 12.93 8.57 3.13
C GLU A 245 11.89 8.66 2.00
N VAL A 246 11.95 7.77 1.00
CA VAL A 246 10.96 7.69 -0.08
C VAL A 246 9.55 7.49 0.48
N ILE A 247 9.37 6.61 1.47
CA ILE A 247 8.06 6.39 2.09
C ILE A 247 7.57 7.63 2.85
N ASN A 248 8.45 8.26 3.63
CA ASN A 248 8.11 9.46 4.39
C ASN A 248 7.72 10.62 3.47
N GLU A 249 8.36 10.72 2.31
CA GLU A 249 8.07 11.77 1.32
C GLU A 249 6.87 11.43 0.41
N ILE A 250 6.49 10.15 0.27
CA ILE A 250 5.18 9.77 -0.32
C ILE A 250 4.02 10.32 0.53
N ASP A 251 4.28 10.58 1.82
CA ASP A 251 3.36 11.22 2.76
C ASP A 251 3.44 12.75 2.76
N ASP A 252 3.74 13.41 1.62
CA ASP A 252 3.74 14.88 1.41
C ASP A 252 2.38 15.57 1.69
N TYR A 253 1.49 14.92 2.43
CA TYR A 253 0.33 15.50 3.03
C TYR A 253 0.51 15.67 4.54
N CYS A 254 0.73 16.92 4.97
CA CYS A 254 0.68 17.29 6.37
C CYS A 254 -0.64 16.85 7.02
N THR A 255 -0.56 15.94 7.98
CA THR A 255 -1.60 15.72 8.99
C THR A 255 -1.06 16.29 10.30
N LYS A 256 -1.82 17.17 10.96
CA LYS A 256 -1.57 17.42 12.38
C LYS A 256 -2.28 16.30 13.15
N PRO A 257 -1.58 15.55 14.03
CA PRO A 257 -2.24 14.62 14.92
C PRO A 257 -3.37 15.33 15.68
N ALA A 258 -4.46 14.63 15.97
CA ALA A 258 -5.51 15.19 16.80
C ALA A 258 -4.93 15.62 18.15
N VAL A 259 -5.23 16.84 18.60
CA VAL A 259 -4.86 17.30 19.94
C VAL A 259 -5.69 16.52 20.94
N LEU A 260 -5.03 15.68 21.74
CA LEU A 260 -5.67 14.95 22.83
C LEU A 260 -5.88 15.90 24.03
N GLY A 261 -7.05 15.84 24.67
CA GLY A 261 -7.35 16.66 25.84
C GLY A 261 -8.83 16.81 26.12
N THR A 262 -9.17 17.62 27.11
CA THR A 262 -10.54 18.05 27.40
C THR A 262 -11.00 19.01 26.31
N PRO A 263 -12.21 18.84 25.73
CA PRO A 263 -12.79 19.81 24.80
C PRO A 263 -12.78 21.23 25.40
N ASP A 264 -12.33 22.21 24.62
CA ASP A 264 -12.35 23.63 25.00
C ASP A 264 -13.69 24.30 24.64
N GLY A 265 -14.53 23.60 23.87
CA GLY A 265 -15.89 24.02 23.57
C GLY A 265 -16.78 22.87 23.09
N TYR A 266 -18.07 23.17 22.99
CA TYR A 266 -19.08 22.27 22.46
C TYR A 266 -19.88 22.95 21.36
N THR A 267 -20.32 22.13 20.40
CA THR A 267 -21.06 22.60 19.24
C THR A 267 -22.41 23.19 19.64
N LYS A 268 -22.68 24.44 19.25
CA LYS A 268 -23.91 25.15 19.64
C LYS A 268 -25.01 25.13 18.57
N MET A 269 -24.65 24.81 17.33
CA MET A 269 -25.57 24.79 16.20
C MET A 269 -25.48 23.45 15.49
N GLY A 270 -26.63 22.86 15.18
CA GLY A 270 -26.67 21.63 14.39
C GLY A 270 -27.95 21.48 13.60
N ILE A 271 -27.85 20.74 12.49
CA ILE A 271 -28.97 20.30 11.67
C ILE A 271 -28.93 18.77 11.62
N THR A 272 -30.00 18.12 12.07
CA THR A 272 -30.13 16.66 12.02
C THR A 272 -31.48 16.27 11.43
N ILE A 273 -31.48 15.20 10.64
CA ILE A 273 -32.70 14.52 10.18
C ILE A 273 -33.01 13.27 11.02
N GLN A 274 -32.20 13.03 12.05
CA GLN A 274 -32.30 11.88 12.95
C GLN A 274 -33.13 12.24 14.18
N GLN A 275 -33.52 11.22 14.94
CA GLN A 275 -34.04 11.45 16.29
C GLN A 275 -32.92 12.06 17.13
N LYS A 276 -33.11 13.31 17.55
CA LYS A 276 -32.17 14.06 18.39
C LYS A 276 -31.90 13.28 19.68
N THR A 277 -30.64 12.92 19.91
CA THR A 277 -30.20 12.34 21.18
C THR A 277 -30.10 13.40 22.27
N ASP A 278 -30.15 12.98 23.53
CA ASP A 278 -30.00 13.90 24.66
C ASP A 278 -28.68 14.68 24.55
N ASN A 279 -28.77 15.99 24.82
CA ASN A 279 -27.65 16.94 24.74
C ASN A 279 -27.03 17.14 23.36
N TRP A 280 -27.64 16.65 22.27
CA TRP A 280 -27.20 17.04 20.93
C TRP A 280 -27.59 18.51 20.62
N PRO A 281 -26.81 19.30 19.85
CA PRO A 281 -25.45 19.04 19.36
C PRO A 281 -24.36 19.36 20.40
N GLU A 282 -24.73 19.79 21.61
CA GLU A 282 -23.83 20.19 22.69
C GLU A 282 -22.96 19.05 23.24
N ASN A 283 -23.20 17.81 22.83
CA ASN A 283 -22.36 16.66 23.12
C ASN A 283 -21.28 16.41 22.04
N ILE A 284 -21.26 17.20 20.96
CA ILE A 284 -20.23 17.15 19.92
C ILE A 284 -19.13 18.16 20.28
N PRO A 285 -17.94 17.70 20.66
CA PRO A 285 -16.85 18.60 21.08
C PRO A 285 -16.27 19.36 19.88
N ASN A 286 -15.90 20.63 20.13
CA ASN A 286 -15.09 21.49 19.25
C ASN A 286 -15.62 21.70 17.82
N GLY A 287 -16.89 21.41 17.53
CA GLY A 287 -17.52 21.70 16.24
C GLY A 287 -18.11 23.10 16.18
N PHE A 288 -17.97 23.78 15.04
CA PHE A 288 -18.69 25.03 14.78
C PHE A 288 -20.14 24.79 14.33
N LEU A 289 -20.38 23.69 13.60
CA LEU A 289 -21.68 23.25 13.10
C LEU A 289 -21.71 21.73 13.04
N ALA A 290 -22.77 21.11 13.55
CA ALA A 290 -23.02 19.68 13.43
C ALA A 290 -24.06 19.41 12.34
N LEU A 291 -23.71 18.61 11.31
CA LEU A 291 -24.66 18.13 10.31
C LEU A 291 -24.76 16.62 10.41
N GLU A 292 -25.97 16.09 10.64
CA GLU A 292 -26.17 14.66 10.85
C GLU A 292 -27.28 14.08 9.95
N SER A 293 -26.94 13.01 9.25
CA SER A 293 -27.85 12.28 8.36
C SER A 293 -27.33 10.87 8.10
N LYS A 294 -28.22 9.88 8.09
CA LYS A 294 -27.89 8.50 7.67
C LYS A 294 -28.18 8.23 6.19
N THR A 295 -29.09 8.98 5.57
CA THR A 295 -29.66 8.61 4.26
C THR A 295 -29.71 9.76 3.25
N LYS A 296 -29.36 10.98 3.67
CA LYS A 296 -29.33 12.17 2.81
C LYS A 296 -27.91 12.71 2.71
N GLY A 297 -27.48 13.02 1.49
CA GLY A 297 -26.21 13.69 1.24
C GLY A 297 -26.27 15.18 1.53
N PHE A 298 -25.13 15.79 1.83
CA PHE A 298 -24.95 17.22 1.86
C PHE A 298 -24.51 17.71 0.48
N VAL A 299 -25.25 18.63 -0.12
CA VAL A 299 -24.95 19.20 -1.43
C VAL A 299 -24.65 20.67 -1.25
N ILE A 300 -23.42 21.08 -1.57
CA ILE A 300 -23.03 22.49 -1.65
C ILE A 300 -23.52 23.11 -2.95
N THR A 301 -23.76 24.42 -2.93
CA THR A 301 -24.19 25.18 -4.13
C THR A 301 -23.18 25.00 -5.26
N ARG A 302 -23.66 24.51 -6.42
CA ARG A 302 -22.86 24.36 -7.63
C ARG A 302 -23.10 25.55 -8.55
N VAL A 303 -22.03 26.19 -9.00
CA VAL A 303 -22.09 27.38 -9.84
C VAL A 303 -21.28 27.15 -11.11
N GLN A 304 -21.62 27.86 -12.19
CA GLN A 304 -20.87 27.74 -13.45
C GLN A 304 -19.41 28.15 -13.26
N HIS A 305 -19.19 29.35 -12.71
CA HIS A 305 -17.86 29.85 -12.39
C HIS A 305 -17.89 31.02 -11.40
N VAL A 306 -16.85 31.14 -10.56
CA VAL A 306 -16.49 32.34 -9.80
C VAL A 306 -15.00 32.63 -9.95
N SER A 307 -14.65 33.86 -10.33
CA SER A 307 -13.27 34.27 -10.54
C SER A 307 -12.50 34.39 -9.22
N GLN A 308 -11.18 34.22 -9.24
CA GLN A 308 -10.34 34.33 -8.02
C GLN A 308 -10.56 35.66 -7.28
N THR A 309 -10.57 36.78 -8.00
CA THR A 309 -11.04 38.06 -7.47
C THR A 309 -12.46 38.27 -8.00
N PRO A 310 -13.47 38.47 -7.12
CA PRO A 310 -14.86 38.61 -7.55
C PRO A 310 -15.02 39.73 -8.57
N GLN A 311 -15.75 39.45 -9.65
CA GLN A 311 -16.03 40.43 -10.70
C GLN A 311 -17.48 40.40 -11.18
N SER A 312 -17.89 41.50 -11.81
CA SER A 312 -19.19 41.59 -12.46
C SER A 312 -19.32 40.54 -13.57
N GLY A 313 -20.24 39.60 -13.41
CA GLY A 313 -20.45 38.47 -14.33
C GLY A 313 -20.14 37.10 -13.73
N ASP A 314 -19.48 37.04 -12.56
CA ASP A 314 -19.36 35.80 -11.80
C ASP A 314 -20.74 35.31 -11.34
N ALA A 315 -20.89 33.99 -11.20
CA ALA A 315 -22.12 33.40 -10.69
C ALA A 315 -22.45 33.86 -9.26
N VAL A 316 -21.44 34.35 -8.52
CA VAL A 316 -21.58 35.00 -7.21
C VAL A 316 -20.85 36.34 -7.25
N ALA A 317 -21.59 37.41 -7.57
CA ALA A 317 -21.03 38.76 -7.69
C ALA A 317 -20.65 39.38 -6.33
N GLU A 318 -21.36 39.04 -5.25
CA GLU A 318 -21.20 39.63 -3.91
C GLU A 318 -20.92 38.57 -2.84
N PRO A 319 -19.77 37.87 -2.88
CA PRO A 319 -19.47 36.81 -1.94
C PRO A 319 -19.24 37.34 -0.52
N LYS A 320 -19.51 36.49 0.47
CA LYS A 320 -19.25 36.77 1.89
C LYS A 320 -18.19 35.83 2.42
N GLU A 321 -17.36 36.31 3.33
CA GLU A 321 -16.30 35.50 3.94
C GLU A 321 -16.87 34.19 4.51
N GLY A 322 -16.18 33.08 4.25
CA GLY A 322 -16.61 31.74 4.65
C GLY A 322 -17.58 31.06 3.68
N MET A 323 -18.00 31.73 2.60
CA MET A 323 -18.86 31.11 1.59
C MET A 323 -18.14 30.00 0.83
N MET A 324 -18.83 28.89 0.60
CA MET A 324 -18.33 27.74 -0.17
C MET A 324 -19.22 27.45 -1.38
N VAL A 325 -18.60 27.16 -2.52
CA VAL A 325 -19.29 26.73 -3.74
C VAL A 325 -18.51 25.61 -4.43
N TYR A 326 -19.19 24.79 -5.22
CA TYR A 326 -18.51 23.95 -6.22
C TYR A 326 -18.51 24.67 -7.56
N ASP A 327 -17.32 25.03 -8.05
CA ASP A 327 -17.13 25.68 -9.35
C ASP A 327 -17.04 24.60 -10.43
N ILE A 328 -17.98 24.62 -11.39
CA ILE A 328 -18.05 23.60 -12.44
C ILE A 328 -16.92 23.77 -13.45
N GLN A 329 -16.58 25.01 -13.80
CA GLN A 329 -15.52 25.31 -14.74
C GLN A 329 -14.16 24.88 -14.20
N ASP A 330 -13.87 25.20 -12.94
CA ASP A 330 -12.58 24.87 -12.30
C ASP A 330 -12.58 23.48 -11.64
N SER A 331 -13.72 22.79 -11.63
CA SER A 331 -13.91 21.44 -11.11
C SER A 331 -13.47 21.24 -9.65
N CYS A 332 -13.58 22.28 -8.82
CA CYS A 332 -13.11 22.27 -7.43
C CYS A 332 -14.15 22.89 -6.46
N VAL A 333 -14.05 22.55 -5.18
CA VAL A 333 -14.75 23.29 -4.11
C VAL A 333 -13.95 24.56 -3.83
N LYS A 334 -14.57 25.74 -3.93
CA LYS A 334 -13.95 27.02 -3.62
C LYS A 334 -14.46 27.59 -2.30
N LEU A 335 -13.57 28.21 -1.53
CA LEU A 335 -13.87 29.01 -0.34
C LEU A 335 -13.52 30.47 -0.61
N TYR A 336 -14.42 31.39 -0.24
CA TYR A 336 -14.13 32.83 -0.25
C TYR A 336 -13.57 33.26 1.11
N ASN A 337 -12.34 33.75 1.14
CA ASN A 337 -11.65 34.13 2.39
C ASN A 337 -11.91 35.59 2.82
N GLY A 338 -12.91 36.25 2.24
CA GLY A 338 -13.18 37.68 2.45
C GLY A 338 -12.57 38.60 1.38
N THR A 339 -11.59 38.12 0.62
CA THR A 339 -10.95 38.88 -0.48
C THR A 339 -10.91 38.13 -1.81
N GLN A 340 -10.71 36.82 -1.78
CA GLN A 340 -10.53 36.00 -2.97
C GLN A 340 -11.20 34.63 -2.81
N TRP A 341 -11.67 34.10 -3.93
CA TRP A 341 -12.04 32.70 -4.08
C TRP A 341 -10.79 31.85 -4.31
N LYS A 342 -10.65 30.76 -3.57
CA LYS A 342 -9.60 29.75 -3.80
C LYS A 342 -10.19 28.36 -3.78
N CYS A 343 -9.68 27.47 -4.63
CA CYS A 343 -9.93 26.05 -4.47
C CYS A 343 -9.44 25.62 -3.09
N ILE A 344 -10.25 24.84 -2.38
CA ILE A 344 -9.84 24.22 -1.13
C ILE A 344 -8.83 23.15 -1.48
N GLU A 345 -7.59 23.42 -1.13
CA GLU A 345 -6.47 22.51 -1.29
C GLU A 345 -5.95 22.17 0.10
N ARG A 346 -5.44 20.96 0.25
CA ARG A 346 -4.80 20.55 1.48
C ARG A 346 -3.40 21.15 1.52
N SER A 347 -3.12 21.99 2.52
CA SER A 347 -1.83 22.65 2.70
C SER A 347 -1.22 22.36 4.07
N CYS A 348 0.09 22.52 4.17
CA CYS A 348 0.82 22.52 5.44
C CYS A 348 0.73 23.93 6.05
N ASN A 349 -0.21 24.10 6.99
CA ASN A 349 -0.31 25.33 7.77
C ASN A 349 0.31 25.04 9.15
N ASP A 350 1.55 25.49 9.36
CA ASP A 350 2.18 25.49 10.69
C ASP A 350 1.49 26.47 11.64
#